data_AF-A0A0B7KCR3-F1
#
_entry.id   AF-A0A0B7KCR3-F1
#
_cell.length_a   1.000
_cell.length_b   1.000
_cell.length_c   1.000
_cell.angle_alpha   90.00
_cell.angle_beta   90.00
_cell.angle_gamma   90.00
#
_symmetry.space_group_name_H-M   'P 1'
#
loop_
_entity.id
_entity.type
_entity.pdbx_description
1 polymer ?
#
loop_
_entity_poly.entity_id
_entity_poly.type
_entity_poly.pdbx_seq_one_letter_code
_entity_poly.pdbx_strand_id
1 'polypeptide(L)'
;MVRVYGAGTIPVNGPKDSSILTRDQLWNALQRKIRRPEEFVPILSGCTVHSDENNVVKREVELNFGKWGKRHMHEKVTSHGDLWIRFEQSDGSVSTNLVSFQPDMSETNLMLTYIFDWDFPSVQEGTEDHKKLLYEMSEMAIMGVVKSCERARELVAEGLV
;
A
#
# COMPACT_ATOMS: atom_id res chain seq x y z
N MET A 1 3.14 21.09 12.15
CA MET A 1 2.36 20.01 11.54
C MET A 1 2.48 20.21 10.05
N VAL A 2 3.12 19.26 9.37
CA VAL A 2 3.37 19.33 7.93
C VAL A 2 2.80 18.09 7.30
N ARG A 3 2.06 18.30 6.23
CA ARG A 3 1.53 17.24 5.40
C ARG A 3 2.48 17.00 4.24
N VAL A 4 2.97 15.78 4.13
CA VAL A 4 3.96 15.42 3.12
C VAL A 4 3.36 14.43 2.14
N TYR A 5 3.59 14.72 0.87
CA TYR A 5 3.05 13.95 -0.24
C TYR A 5 4.17 13.19 -0.93
N GLY A 6 3.87 11.97 -1.34
CA GLY A 6 4.78 11.16 -2.15
C GLY A 6 4.01 10.22 -3.06
N ALA A 7 4.59 9.90 -4.20
CA ALA A 7 4.00 8.92 -5.09
C ALA A 7 5.07 8.09 -5.79
N GLY A 8 4.74 6.83 -6.05
CA GLY A 8 5.61 5.88 -6.72
C GLY A 8 4.80 5.03 -7.67
N THR A 9 5.23 4.94 -8.93
CA THR A 9 4.55 4.17 -9.97
C THR A 9 5.55 3.22 -10.61
N ILE A 10 5.22 1.93 -10.65
CA ILE A 10 6.07 0.90 -11.25
C ILE A 10 5.20 0.00 -12.14
N PRO A 11 5.72 -0.49 -13.29
CA PRO A 11 5.04 -1.55 -14.03
C PRO A 11 4.86 -2.77 -13.13
N VAL A 12 3.65 -3.33 -13.10
CA VAL A 12 3.37 -4.53 -12.31
C VAL A 12 4.25 -5.68 -12.78
N ASN A 13 4.37 -5.84 -14.11
CA ASN A 13 5.19 -6.86 -14.76
C ASN A 13 6.36 -6.21 -15.50
N GLY A 14 7.56 -6.33 -14.92
CA GLY A 14 8.83 -5.97 -15.51
C GLY A 14 9.50 -7.14 -16.24
N PRO A 15 10.53 -6.86 -17.06
CA PRO A 15 11.19 -7.87 -17.90
C PRO A 15 11.99 -8.92 -17.12
N LYS A 16 12.23 -8.71 -15.82
CA LYS A 16 12.99 -9.61 -14.94
C LYS A 16 12.12 -10.34 -13.92
N ASP A 17 10.81 -10.16 -13.97
CA ASP A 17 9.91 -10.75 -12.99
C ASP A 17 9.78 -12.25 -13.20
N SER A 18 9.75 -13.00 -12.08
CA SER A 18 9.71 -14.46 -12.07
C SER A 18 8.39 -15.04 -12.60
N SER A 19 7.31 -14.27 -12.53
CA SER A 19 6.00 -14.62 -13.07
C SER A 19 5.21 -13.37 -13.45
N ILE A 20 4.30 -13.54 -14.41
CA ILE A 20 3.41 -12.47 -14.86
C ILE A 20 2.15 -12.50 -14.00
N LEU A 21 1.82 -11.37 -13.38
CA LEU A 21 0.55 -11.16 -12.68
C LEU A 21 -0.49 -10.66 -13.68
N THR A 22 -1.64 -11.33 -13.71
CA THR A 22 -2.86 -10.79 -14.32
C THR A 22 -3.51 -9.75 -13.41
N ARG A 23 -4.44 -8.97 -13.95
CA ARG A 23 -5.21 -7.98 -13.20
C ARG A 23 -5.97 -8.60 -12.02
N ASP A 24 -6.66 -9.70 -12.25
CA ASP A 24 -7.43 -10.41 -11.22
C ASP A 24 -6.51 -10.91 -10.10
N GLN A 25 -5.36 -11.51 -10.44
CA GLN A 25 -4.37 -11.97 -9.45
C GLN A 25 -3.81 -10.82 -8.61
N LEU A 26 -3.42 -9.73 -9.28
CA LEU A 26 -2.95 -8.54 -8.57
C LEU A 26 -4.03 -8.00 -7.64
N TRP A 27 -5.27 -7.89 -8.13
CA TRP A 27 -6.37 -7.36 -7.35
C TRP A 27 -6.72 -8.23 -6.15
N ASN A 28 -6.80 -9.55 -6.32
CA ASN A 28 -6.99 -10.51 -5.22
C ASN A 28 -5.89 -10.38 -4.16
N ALA A 29 -4.63 -10.22 -4.58
CA ALA A 29 -3.51 -9.98 -3.67
C ALA A 29 -3.65 -8.64 -2.92
N LEU A 30 -4.06 -7.56 -3.58
CA LEU A 30 -4.31 -6.28 -2.94
C LEU A 30 -5.49 -6.34 -1.96
N GLN A 31 -6.57 -7.06 -2.31
CA GLN A 31 -7.70 -7.31 -1.41
C GLN A 31 -7.30 -8.14 -0.19
N ARG A 32 -6.39 -9.10 -0.37
CA ARG A 32 -5.77 -9.84 0.73
C ARG A 32 -4.94 -8.92 1.62
N LYS A 33 -4.12 -8.03 1.04
CA LYS A 33 -3.33 -7.04 1.78
C LYS A 33 -4.18 -6.14 2.69
N ILE A 34 -5.41 -5.82 2.29
CA ILE A 34 -6.34 -5.06 3.16
C ILE A 34 -6.68 -5.85 4.44
N ARG A 35 -6.79 -7.18 4.36
CA ARG A 35 -7.25 -8.03 5.46
C ARG A 35 -6.10 -8.68 6.24
N ARG A 36 -4.95 -8.84 5.58
CA ARG A 36 -3.73 -9.49 6.08
C ARG A 36 -2.48 -8.67 5.71
N PRO A 37 -2.40 -7.39 6.12
CA PRO A 37 -1.31 -6.51 5.72
C PRO A 37 0.06 -6.93 6.26
N GLU A 38 0.11 -7.72 7.35
CA GLU A 38 1.33 -8.29 7.93
C GLU A 38 2.09 -9.19 6.95
N GLU A 39 1.39 -9.79 5.97
CA GLU A 39 2.04 -10.59 4.93
C GLU A 39 2.79 -9.73 3.91
N PHE A 40 2.51 -8.43 3.84
CA PHE A 40 3.04 -7.51 2.83
C PHE A 40 3.97 -6.45 3.42
N VAL A 41 3.79 -6.10 4.70
CA VAL A 41 4.51 -5.00 5.34
C VAL A 41 5.14 -5.52 6.64
N PRO A 42 6.46 -5.76 6.67
CA PRO A 42 7.13 -6.46 7.78
C PRO A 42 7.00 -5.83 9.17
N ILE A 43 6.74 -4.52 9.26
CA ILE A 43 6.57 -3.83 10.55
C ILE A 43 5.19 -4.08 11.19
N LEU A 44 4.24 -4.60 10.41
CA LEU A 44 2.91 -4.91 10.89
C LEU A 44 2.92 -6.32 11.48
N SER A 45 2.48 -6.44 12.73
CA SER A 45 2.46 -7.70 13.47
C SER A 45 1.09 -8.35 13.51
N GLY A 46 0.03 -7.65 13.07
CA GLY A 46 -1.31 -8.20 13.01
C GLY A 46 -2.34 -7.19 12.50
N CYS A 47 -3.53 -7.72 12.18
CA CYS A 47 -4.66 -6.95 11.70
C CYS A 47 -5.95 -7.55 12.26
N THR A 48 -6.77 -6.71 12.88
CA THR A 48 -8.13 -7.06 13.34
C THR A 48 -9.13 -6.36 12.44
N VAL A 49 -9.94 -7.13 11.71
CA VAL A 49 -11.03 -6.58 10.89
C VAL A 49 -12.27 -6.44 11.77
N HIS A 50 -12.79 -5.22 11.89
CA HIS A 50 -13.99 -4.91 12.67
C HIS A 50 -15.26 -4.98 11.82
N SER A 51 -15.18 -4.62 10.54
CA SER A 51 -16.27 -4.76 9.58
C SER A 51 -15.72 -4.91 8.16
N ASP A 52 -16.40 -5.68 7.32
CA ASP A 52 -16.05 -5.89 5.91
C ASP A 52 -17.35 -5.98 5.09
N GLU A 53 -17.83 -4.81 4.65
CA GLU A 53 -19.15 -4.68 4.01
C GLU A 53 -19.10 -3.60 2.93
N ASN A 54 -19.81 -3.80 1.82
CA ASN A 54 -19.99 -2.79 0.77
C ASN A 54 -18.68 -2.16 0.27
N ASN A 55 -17.65 -2.98 0.05
CA ASN A 55 -16.28 -2.56 -0.36
C ASN A 55 -15.55 -1.66 0.65
N VAL A 56 -16.05 -1.58 1.89
CA VAL A 56 -15.43 -0.84 2.99
C VAL A 56 -15.00 -1.81 4.09
N VAL A 57 -13.70 -1.84 4.35
CA VAL A 57 -13.11 -2.58 5.46
C VAL A 57 -12.72 -1.60 6.56
N LYS A 58 -13.23 -1.79 7.77
CA LYS A 58 -12.73 -1.09 8.96
C LYS A 58 -11.84 -2.05 9.72
N ARG A 59 -10.60 -1.65 9.95
CA ARG A 59 -9.59 -2.51 10.57
C ARG A 59 -8.76 -1.74 11.58
N GLU A 60 -8.20 -2.46 12.53
CA GLU A 60 -7.11 -2.02 13.38
C GLU A 60 -5.86 -2.81 13.00
N VAL A 61 -4.76 -2.11 12.78
CA VAL A 61 -3.47 -2.68 12.41
C VAL A 61 -2.49 -2.49 13.56
N GLU A 62 -1.79 -3.56 13.93
CA GLU A 62 -0.77 -3.52 14.97
C GLU A 62 0.60 -3.30 14.31
N LEU A 63 1.31 -2.26 14.74
CA LEU A 63 2.69 -1.97 14.37
C LEU A 63 3.63 -2.38 15.50
N ASN A 64 4.65 -3.17 15.20
CA ASN A 64 5.66 -3.56 16.18
C ASN A 64 7.00 -2.89 15.86
N PHE A 65 7.37 -1.88 16.65
CA PHE A 65 8.65 -1.19 16.54
C PHE A 65 9.77 -1.87 17.36
N GLY A 66 9.62 -3.17 17.65
CA GLY A 66 10.55 -3.95 18.44
C GLY A 66 10.69 -3.39 19.86
N LYS A 67 11.89 -2.91 20.20
CA LYS A 67 12.21 -2.36 21.53
C LYS A 67 11.37 -1.13 21.92
N TRP A 68 10.71 -0.48 20.96
CA TRP A 68 9.90 0.71 21.19
C TRP A 68 8.41 0.41 21.43
N GLY A 69 8.04 -0.88 21.46
CA GLY A 69 6.70 -1.34 21.77
C GLY A 69 5.78 -1.42 20.55
N LYS A 70 4.52 -1.77 20.84
CA LYS A 70 3.44 -1.92 19.87
C LYS A 70 2.62 -0.63 19.77
N ARG A 71 2.15 -0.30 18.57
CA ARG A 71 1.17 0.77 18.33
C ARG A 71 0.00 0.22 17.53
N HIS A 72 -1.16 0.83 17.70
CA HIS A 72 -2.37 0.45 16.96
C HIS A 72 -2.77 1.61 16.05
N MET A 73 -3.19 1.29 14.84
CA MET A 73 -3.64 2.25 13.85
C MET A 73 -4.99 1.81 13.30
N HIS A 74 -5.99 2.68 13.42
CA HIS A 74 -7.32 2.41 12.90
C HIS A 74 -7.42 2.94 11.48
N GLU A 75 -7.93 2.11 10.59
CA GLU A 75 -8.10 2.45 9.19
C GLU A 75 -9.50 2.13 8.69
N LYS A 76 -10.04 3.04 7.89
CA LYS A 76 -11.15 2.79 6.99
C LYS A 76 -10.59 2.65 5.59
N VAL A 77 -10.71 1.44 5.03
CA VAL A 77 -10.19 1.10 3.71
C VAL A 77 -11.35 0.92 2.75
N THR A 78 -11.38 1.70 1.67
CA THR A 78 -12.46 1.64 0.67
C THR A 78 -11.88 1.21 -0.68
N SER A 79 -12.44 0.16 -1.26
CA SER A 79 -12.11 -0.27 -2.63
C SER A 79 -13.12 0.32 -3.61
N HIS A 80 -12.65 0.83 -4.74
CA HIS A 80 -13.52 1.46 -5.76
C HIS A 80 -13.37 0.72 -7.08
N GLY A 81 -14.24 -0.28 -7.27
CA GLY A 81 -14.06 -1.29 -8.31
C GLY A 81 -12.67 -1.93 -8.23
N ASP A 82 -12.21 -2.50 -9.33
CA ASP A 82 -10.87 -3.11 -9.41
C ASP A 82 -9.86 -2.11 -9.97
N LEU A 83 -9.89 -0.89 -9.44
CA LEU A 83 -9.13 0.26 -9.93
C LEU A 83 -8.30 0.91 -8.83
N TRP A 84 -8.90 1.31 -7.71
CA TRP A 84 -8.11 1.86 -6.61
C TRP A 84 -8.62 1.44 -5.23
N ILE A 85 -7.74 1.60 -4.24
CA ILE A 85 -8.02 1.40 -2.82
C ILE A 85 -7.57 2.65 -2.09
N ARG A 86 -8.45 3.19 -1.23
CA ARG A 86 -8.14 4.34 -0.37
C ARG A 86 -8.13 3.91 1.09
N PHE A 87 -7.01 4.15 1.76
CA PHE A 87 -6.79 3.88 3.18
C PHE A 87 -6.87 5.21 3.94
N GLU A 88 -7.83 5.36 4.84
CA GLU A 88 -8.00 6.54 5.68
C GLU A 88 -7.62 6.20 7.13
N GLN A 89 -6.64 6.91 7.68
CA GLN A 89 -6.18 6.75 9.06
C GLN A 89 -6.85 7.76 10.01
N SER A 90 -6.84 7.46 11.30
CA SER A 90 -7.49 8.30 12.33
C SER A 90 -6.85 9.68 12.53
N ASP A 91 -5.59 9.85 12.15
CA ASP A 91 -4.87 11.14 12.14
C ASP A 91 -5.17 11.97 10.87
N GLY A 92 -6.02 11.46 9.97
CA GLY A 92 -6.35 12.08 8.70
C GLY A 92 -5.37 11.74 7.58
N SER A 93 -4.31 10.97 7.82
CA SER A 93 -3.40 10.49 6.80
C SER A 93 -4.15 9.57 5.81
N VAL A 94 -3.79 9.67 4.53
CA VAL A 94 -4.43 8.92 3.45
C VAL A 94 -3.35 8.23 2.61
N SER A 95 -3.58 6.95 2.31
CA SER A 95 -2.83 6.25 1.28
C SER A 95 -3.78 5.82 0.16
N THR A 96 -3.32 5.87 -1.08
CA THR A 96 -4.09 5.38 -2.24
C THR A 96 -3.23 4.42 -3.04
N ASN A 97 -3.78 3.25 -3.34
CA ASN A 97 -3.20 2.29 -4.27
C ASN A 97 -4.04 2.30 -5.54
N LEU A 98 -3.47 2.67 -6.68
CA LEU A 98 -4.13 2.79 -7.97
C LEU A 98 -3.52 1.78 -8.95
N VAL A 99 -4.37 0.93 -9.52
CA VAL A 99 -4.06 0.07 -10.66
C VAL A 99 -4.46 0.81 -11.93
N SER A 100 -3.57 0.88 -12.91
CA SER A 100 -3.86 1.44 -14.23
C SER A 100 -3.20 0.62 -15.32
N PHE A 101 -3.40 0.99 -16.58
CA PHE A 101 -2.81 0.30 -17.73
C PHE A 101 -1.62 1.07 -18.30
N GLN A 102 -0.68 0.34 -18.90
CA GLN A 102 0.26 0.89 -19.87
C GLN A 102 -0.48 1.21 -21.19
N PRO A 103 0.14 1.96 -22.14
CA PRO A 103 -0.54 2.37 -23.38
C PRO A 103 -1.18 1.23 -24.20
N ASP A 104 -0.59 0.02 -24.16
CA ASP A 104 -1.16 -1.18 -24.77
C ASP A 104 -2.01 -1.93 -23.74
N MET A 105 -3.31 -1.66 -23.69
CA MET A 105 -4.21 -2.18 -22.66
C MET A 105 -4.36 -3.70 -22.75
N SER A 106 -3.86 -4.40 -21.74
CA SER A 106 -4.05 -5.84 -21.57
C SER A 106 -4.15 -6.21 -20.09
N GLU A 107 -4.61 -7.43 -19.80
CA GLU A 107 -4.71 -7.97 -18.44
C GLU A 107 -3.37 -8.06 -17.70
N THR A 108 -2.24 -7.87 -18.38
CA THR A 108 -0.89 -7.98 -17.82
C THR A 108 -0.06 -6.70 -18.00
N ASN A 109 -0.48 -5.77 -18.87
CA ASN A 109 0.16 -4.47 -19.08
C ASN A 109 -0.34 -3.45 -18.06
N LEU A 110 -0.06 -3.73 -16.79
CA LEU A 110 -0.56 -2.97 -15.65
C LEU A 110 0.55 -2.08 -15.05
N MET A 111 0.14 -0.96 -14.47
CA MET A 111 0.93 -0.11 -13.60
C MET A 111 0.28 -0.11 -12.22
N LEU A 112 1.10 -0.10 -11.17
CA LEU A 112 0.63 0.10 -9.79
C LEU A 112 1.28 1.36 -9.24
N THR A 113 0.43 2.26 -8.73
CA THR A 113 0.82 3.53 -8.14
C THR A 113 0.42 3.58 -6.68
N TYR A 114 1.37 3.87 -5.80
CA TYR A 114 1.09 4.21 -4.41
C TYR A 114 1.21 5.72 -4.26
N ILE A 115 0.25 6.33 -3.57
CA ILE A 115 0.19 7.76 -3.28
C ILE A 115 0.00 7.92 -1.78
N PHE A 116 0.83 8.74 -1.16
CA PHE A 116 0.76 9.05 0.26
C PHE A 116 0.46 10.53 0.45
N ASP A 117 -0.44 10.78 1.39
CA ASP A 117 -0.78 12.08 1.95
C ASP A 117 -0.76 11.92 3.47
N TRP A 118 0.41 12.06 4.08
CA TRP A 118 0.64 11.69 5.49
C TRP A 118 0.95 12.91 6.35
N ASP A 119 0.44 12.88 7.58
CA ASP A 119 0.73 13.90 8.58
C ASP A 119 2.03 13.56 9.35
N PHE A 120 2.93 14.54 9.44
CA PHE A 120 4.16 14.45 10.22
C PHE A 120 4.19 15.54 11.29
N PRO A 121 3.58 15.30 12.47
CA PRO A 121 3.39 16.33 13.48
C PRO A 121 4.71 16.82 14.09
N SER A 122 5.76 15.98 14.09
CA SER A 122 7.09 16.31 14.62
C SER A 122 8.01 17.03 13.62
N VAL A 123 7.59 17.20 12.37
CA VAL A 123 8.38 17.86 11.33
C VAL A 123 7.90 19.30 11.14
N GLN A 124 8.85 20.23 11.01
CA GLN A 124 8.59 21.64 10.75
C GLN A 124 8.80 21.96 9.28
N GLU A 125 7.96 22.83 8.74
CA GLU A 125 8.04 23.22 7.33
C GLU A 125 9.33 23.98 7.04
N GLY A 126 9.88 23.77 5.84
CA GLY A 126 11.11 24.43 5.38
C GLY A 126 12.42 23.91 5.97
N THR A 127 12.41 23.00 6.95
CA THR A 127 13.63 22.39 7.50
C THR A 127 14.28 21.40 6.52
N GLU A 128 15.55 21.05 6.76
CA GLU A 128 16.22 20.01 5.97
C GLU A 128 15.55 18.64 6.11
N ASP A 129 15.03 18.31 7.30
CA ASP A 129 14.25 17.09 7.53
C ASP A 129 12.99 17.07 6.65
N HIS A 130 12.27 18.20 6.56
CA HIS A 130 11.11 18.31 5.68
C HIS A 130 11.49 18.12 4.20
N LYS A 131 12.58 18.75 3.74
CA LYS A 131 13.05 18.61 2.36
C LYS A 131 13.45 17.18 2.02
N LYS A 132 14.12 16.49 2.94
CA LYS A 132 14.53 15.10 2.78
C LYS A 132 13.32 14.17 2.71
N LEU A 133 12.34 14.40 3.58
CA LEU A 133 11.12 13.61 3.67
C LEU A 133 10.30 13.63 2.37
N LEU A 134 10.31 14.73 1.62
CA LEU A 134 9.63 14.81 0.31
C LEU A 134 10.12 13.72 -0.68
N TYR A 135 11.42 13.45 -0.69
CA TYR A 135 11.99 12.41 -1.55
C TYR A 135 11.78 11.02 -0.96
N GLU A 136 12.03 10.85 0.34
CA GLU A 136 11.88 9.58 1.05
C GLU A 136 10.44 9.03 0.94
N MET A 137 9.43 9.92 0.94
CA MET A 137 8.03 9.52 0.77
C MET A 137 7.75 8.86 -0.59
N SER A 138 8.35 9.37 -1.67
CA SER A 138 8.20 8.77 -3.00
C SER A 138 9.02 7.48 -3.13
N GLU A 139 10.21 7.42 -2.54
CA GLU A 139 10.99 6.17 -2.46
C GLU A 139 10.25 5.08 -1.68
N MET A 140 9.61 5.44 -0.57
CA MET A 140 8.79 4.52 0.21
C MET A 140 7.57 4.05 -0.59
N ALA A 141 6.94 4.92 -1.37
CA ALA A 141 5.83 4.54 -2.25
C ALA A 141 6.30 3.53 -3.31
N ILE A 142 7.43 3.79 -3.97
CA ILE A 142 8.05 2.86 -4.93
C ILE A 142 8.35 1.51 -4.28
N MET A 143 8.99 1.50 -3.11
CA MET A 143 9.29 0.27 -2.38
C MET A 143 8.01 -0.49 -2.01
N GLY A 144 6.97 0.23 -1.57
CA GLY A 144 5.67 -0.35 -1.26
C GLY A 144 5.03 -1.04 -2.46
N VAL A 145 5.14 -0.45 -3.66
CA VAL A 145 4.68 -1.07 -4.91
C VAL A 145 5.48 -2.35 -5.20
N VAL A 146 6.82 -2.26 -5.21
CA VAL A 146 7.71 -3.40 -5.52
C VAL A 146 7.43 -4.59 -4.60
N LYS A 147 7.42 -4.35 -3.28
CA LYS A 147 7.16 -5.41 -2.28
C LYS A 147 5.76 -6.00 -2.38
N SER A 148 4.78 -5.20 -2.76
CA SER A 148 3.42 -5.71 -2.94
C SER A 148 3.29 -6.61 -4.16
N CYS A 149 3.96 -6.26 -5.28
CA CYS A 149 4.01 -7.11 -6.46
C CYS A 149 4.81 -8.39 -6.21
N GLU A 150 5.96 -8.32 -5.53
CA GLU A 150 6.73 -9.50 -5.11
C GLU A 150 5.87 -10.47 -4.29
N ARG A 151 5.23 -9.98 -3.23
CA ARG A 151 4.37 -10.84 -2.39
C ARG A 151 3.15 -11.36 -3.15
N ALA A 152 2.56 -10.57 -4.04
CA ALA A 152 1.44 -11.03 -4.88
C ALA A 152 1.84 -12.25 -5.74
N ARG A 153 3.06 -12.25 -6.31
CA ARG A 153 3.57 -13.40 -7.07
C ARG A 153 3.75 -14.64 -6.21
N GLU A 154 4.30 -14.48 -5.02
CA GLU A 154 4.47 -15.57 -4.06
C GLU A 154 3.12 -16.18 -3.69
N LEU A 155 2.12 -15.34 -3.38
CA LEU A 155 0.77 -15.78 -3.05
C LEU A 155 0.10 -16.56 -4.19
N VAL A 156 0.28 -16.12 -5.44
CA VAL A 156 -0.19 -16.86 -6.62
C VAL A 156 0.51 -18.21 -6.72
N ALA A 157 1.83 -18.26 -6.53
CA ALA A 157 2.60 -19.51 -6.55
C ALA A 157 2.20 -20.47 -5.41
N GLU A 158 1.82 -19.93 -4.25
CA GLU A 158 1.30 -20.66 -3.09
C GLU A 158 -0.17 -21.10 -3.27
N GLY A 159 -0.88 -20.65 -4.32
CA GLY A 159 -2.30 -20.94 -4.56
C GLY A 159 -3.24 -20.25 -3.56
N LEU A 160 -2.80 -19.15 -2.96
CA LEU A 160 -3.55 -18.39 -1.96
C LEU A 160 -4.35 -17.22 -2.55
N VAL A 161 -4.08 -16.84 -3.80
CA VAL A 161 -4.80 -15.83 -4.60
C VAL A 161 -4.78 -16.17 -6.09
#